data_AF-A0A9D8EHA7-F1
#
_entry.id   AF-A0A9D8EHA7-F1
#
_cell.length_a   1.000
_cell.length_b   1.000
_cell.length_c   1.000
_cell.angle_alpha   90.00
_cell.angle_beta   90.00
_cell.angle_gamma   90.00
#
_symmetry.space_group_name_H-M   'P 1'
#
loop_
_entity.id
_entity.type
_entity.pdbx_description
1 polymer ?
#
loop_
_entity_poly.entity_id
_entity_poly.type
_entity_poly.pdbx_seq_one_letter_code
_entity_poly.pdbx_strand_id
1 'polypeptide(L)'
;MPKISGKCPGQNPAYLKDFNTNIVPCPRCGHEVEFFADEKKVKCSSCKSSVFKVDAGAISYKNGKINIKDSSASCLDWCGGCLDAKDYMDIKENNERINRKNEDFTKFINTIDKRDTDVINFFVDAFKKSINYPKLIDNKIFDILAKEKPKLFLKARNYYMNYFNS
;
A
#
# COMPACT_ATOMS: atom_id res chain seq x y z
N MET A 1 -34.16 -2.60 -8.60
CA MET A 1 -33.17 -2.19 -7.57
C MET A 1 -33.51 -2.94 -6.30
N PRO A 2 -32.61 -3.75 -5.73
CA PRO A 2 -32.93 -4.49 -4.52
C PRO A 2 -33.00 -3.51 -3.34
N LYS A 3 -34.07 -3.59 -2.55
CA LYS A 3 -34.20 -2.88 -1.27
C LYS A 3 -33.34 -3.63 -0.24
N ILE A 4 -32.17 -3.09 0.07
CA ILE A 4 -31.28 -3.65 1.10
C ILE A 4 -31.63 -3.00 2.44
N SER A 5 -32.39 -3.71 3.27
CA SER A 5 -32.66 -3.34 4.66
C SER A 5 -31.64 -4.00 5.57
N GLY A 6 -30.53 -3.33 5.84
CA GLY A 6 -29.51 -3.75 6.80
C GLY A 6 -28.71 -2.55 7.30
N LYS A 7 -28.53 -2.43 8.62
CA LYS A 7 -27.66 -1.39 9.21
C LYS A 7 -26.23 -1.56 8.65
N CYS A 8 -25.57 -0.44 8.35
CA CYS A 8 -24.20 -0.46 7.83
C CYS A 8 -23.29 -1.23 8.81
N PRO A 9 -22.40 -2.14 8.36
CA PRO A 9 -21.49 -2.86 9.25
C PRO A 9 -20.59 -1.89 10.01
N GLY A 10 -20.24 -0.76 9.38
CA GLY A 10 -19.49 0.34 10.00
C GLY A 10 -20.26 1.13 11.06
N GLN A 11 -21.58 0.94 11.18
CA GLN A 11 -22.40 1.48 12.27
C GLN A 11 -22.63 0.47 13.41
N ASN A 12 -22.14 -0.76 13.26
CA ASN A 12 -22.17 -1.71 14.35
C ASN A 12 -20.85 -1.59 15.16
N PRO A 13 -20.91 -1.09 16.41
CA PRO A 13 -19.73 -0.89 17.24
C PRO A 13 -18.97 -2.19 17.55
N ALA A 14 -19.58 -3.37 17.33
CA ALA A 14 -18.88 -4.65 17.43
C ALA A 14 -17.75 -4.84 16.39
N TYR A 15 -17.75 -4.06 15.29
CA TYR A 15 -16.70 -4.04 14.28
C TYR A 15 -15.72 -2.87 14.43
N LEU A 16 -15.97 -1.92 15.33
CA LEU A 16 -15.03 -0.85 15.70
C LEU A 16 -14.02 -1.41 16.71
N LYS A 17 -13.15 -2.33 16.26
CA LYS A 17 -12.29 -3.06 17.20
C LYS A 17 -10.97 -2.39 17.57
N ASP A 18 -10.56 -1.31 16.91
CA ASP A 18 -9.33 -0.61 17.30
C ASP A 18 -9.41 0.87 16.90
N PHE A 19 -9.39 1.77 17.89
CA PHE A 19 -9.29 3.22 17.70
C PHE A 19 -7.84 3.68 17.39
N ASN A 20 -7.02 2.79 16.85
CA ASN A 20 -5.65 3.13 16.50
C ASN A 20 -5.66 3.99 15.23
N THR A 21 -5.09 5.19 15.33
CA THR A 21 -4.86 6.01 14.16
C THR A 21 -3.70 5.43 13.36
N ASN A 22 -3.91 5.29 12.05
CA ASN A 22 -2.90 4.76 11.15
C ASN A 22 -2.25 5.92 10.41
N ILE A 23 -0.95 6.10 10.59
CA ILE A 23 -0.16 7.07 9.82
C ILE A 23 0.26 6.42 8.52
N VAL A 24 -0.16 7.01 7.40
CA VAL A 24 0.11 6.52 6.05
C VAL A 24 0.75 7.64 5.22
N PRO A 25 1.88 7.41 4.53
CA PRO A 25 2.46 8.42 3.66
C PRO A 25 1.55 8.69 2.46
N CYS A 26 1.43 9.97 2.09
CA CYS A 26 0.72 10.38 0.90
C CYS A 26 1.44 9.84 -0.35
N PRO A 27 0.75 9.13 -1.26
CA PRO A 27 1.38 8.56 -2.45
C PRO A 27 1.84 9.59 -3.47
N ARG A 28 1.36 10.84 -3.37
CA ARG A 28 1.74 11.93 -4.26
C ARG A 28 2.97 12.69 -3.77
N CYS A 29 3.07 12.96 -2.47
CA CYS A 29 4.11 13.85 -1.93
C CYS A 29 4.93 13.24 -0.79
N GLY A 30 4.56 12.08 -0.26
CA GLY A 30 5.23 11.42 0.85
C GLY A 30 4.91 11.98 2.24
N HIS A 31 4.14 13.06 2.35
CA HIS A 31 3.73 13.62 3.64
C HIS A 31 2.90 12.61 4.45
N GLU A 32 3.19 12.46 5.74
CA GLU A 32 2.47 11.57 6.65
C GLU A 32 1.03 12.07 6.85
N VAL A 33 0.07 11.20 6.61
CA VAL A 33 -1.36 11.51 6.78
C VAL A 33 -1.96 10.54 7.77
N GLU A 34 -2.62 11.10 8.78
CA GLU A 34 -3.33 10.33 9.78
C GLU A 34 -4.69 9.89 9.25
N PHE A 35 -5.02 8.62 9.46
CA PHE A 35 -6.35 8.05 9.25
C PHE A 35 -6.91 7.60 10.58
N PHE A 36 -8.13 8.02 10.88
CA PHE A 36 -8.93 7.38 11.93
C PHE A 36 -9.36 5.96 11.50
N ALA A 37 -9.83 5.17 12.46
CA ALA A 37 -10.15 3.76 12.24
C ALA A 37 -11.21 3.55 11.15
N ASP A 38 -12.23 4.41 11.14
CA ASP A 38 -13.37 4.45 10.24
C ASP A 38 -13.14 5.26 8.95
N GLU A 39 -12.08 6.07 8.91
CA GLU A 39 -11.70 6.81 7.73
C GLU A 39 -11.11 5.90 6.65
N LYS A 40 -11.67 6.02 5.45
CA LYS A 40 -11.19 5.33 4.24
C LYS A 40 -10.44 6.26 3.28
N LYS A 41 -10.73 7.56 3.37
CA LYS A 41 -10.20 8.62 2.53
C LYS A 41 -10.01 9.87 3.37
N VAL A 42 -8.87 10.52 3.20
CA VAL A 42 -8.54 11.81 3.81
C VAL A 42 -7.86 12.70 2.77
N LYS A 43 -7.88 14.01 2.97
CA LYS A 43 -7.13 14.94 2.12
C LYS A 43 -5.73 15.15 2.71
N CYS A 44 -4.70 14.97 1.89
CA CYS A 44 -3.35 15.34 2.30
C CYS A 44 -3.29 16.85 2.61
N SER A 45 -2.86 17.21 3.81
CA SER A 45 -2.70 18.60 4.24
C SER A 45 -1.71 19.38 3.38
N SER A 46 -0.66 18.71 2.88
CA SER A 46 0.42 19.29 2.07
C SER A 46 0.02 19.52 0.61
N CYS A 47 -0.32 18.46 -0.14
CA CYS A 47 -0.58 18.56 -1.58
C CYS A 47 -2.07 18.55 -1.97
N LYS A 48 -2.97 18.46 -0.99
CA LYS A 48 -4.44 18.45 -1.14
C LYS A 48 -5.02 17.29 -1.94
N SER A 49 -4.20 16.30 -2.34
CA SER A 49 -4.71 15.11 -3.01
C SER A 49 -5.48 14.21 -2.07
N SER A 50 -6.49 13.52 -2.61
CA SER A 50 -7.17 12.40 -1.95
C SER A 50 -6.17 11.28 -1.65
N VAL A 51 -6.11 10.83 -0.41
CA VAL A 51 -5.32 9.66 0.01
C VAL A 51 -6.30 8.59 0.47
N PHE A 52 -6.13 7.37 -0.03
CA PHE A 52 -6.94 6.22 0.36
C PHE A 52 -6.16 5.29 1.26
N LYS A 53 -6.85 4.71 2.22
CA LYS A 53 -6.31 3.64 3.08
C LYS A 53 -6.17 2.37 2.24
N VAL A 54 -4.94 1.89 2.06
CA VAL A 54 -4.66 0.59 1.42
C VAL A 54 -4.32 -0.40 2.52
N ASP A 55 -5.03 -1.52 2.56
CA ASP A 55 -4.74 -2.58 3.51
C ASP A 55 -3.48 -3.35 3.07
N ALA A 56 -2.39 -3.22 3.84
CA ALA A 56 -1.15 -3.96 3.59
C ALA A 56 -1.35 -5.49 3.70
N GLY A 57 -2.37 -5.95 4.44
CA GLY A 57 -2.76 -7.35 4.54
C GLY A 57 -3.32 -7.93 3.24
N ALA A 58 -3.68 -7.08 2.27
CA ALA A 58 -4.07 -7.51 0.94
C ALA A 58 -2.87 -8.01 0.09
N ILE A 59 -1.64 -7.76 0.52
CA ILE A 59 -0.42 -8.06 -0.25
C ILE A 59 0.17 -9.39 0.21
N SER A 60 0.15 -10.39 -0.67
CA SER A 60 0.78 -11.69 -0.45
C SER A 60 1.86 -11.97 -1.48
N TYR A 61 2.91 -12.68 -1.09
CA TYR A 61 3.95 -13.15 -2.02
C TYR A 61 3.92 -14.67 -2.04
N LYS A 62 3.67 -15.26 -3.21
CA LYS A 62 3.61 -16.72 -3.39
C LYS A 62 4.20 -17.07 -4.75
N ASN A 63 5.01 -18.13 -4.79
CA ASN A 63 5.59 -18.69 -6.02
C ASN A 63 6.32 -17.66 -6.89
N GLY A 64 7.11 -16.77 -6.27
CA GLY A 64 7.86 -15.75 -7.01
C GLY A 64 7.04 -14.54 -7.46
N LYS A 65 5.74 -14.47 -7.12
CA LYS A 65 4.84 -13.40 -7.57
C LYS A 65 4.19 -12.70 -6.38
N ILE A 66 4.15 -11.36 -6.45
CA ILE A 66 3.25 -10.58 -5.59
C ILE A 66 1.83 -10.74 -6.11
N ASN A 67 0.92 -11.06 -5.20
CA ASN A 67 -0.51 -11.06 -5.40
C ASN A 67 -1.09 -10.03 -4.44
N ILE A 68 -1.60 -8.93 -4.98
CA ILE A 68 -2.41 -7.99 -4.20
C ILE A 68 -3.85 -8.43 -4.38
N LYS A 69 -4.48 -8.91 -3.30
CA LYS A 69 -5.93 -9.12 -3.27
C LYS A 69 -6.58 -7.76 -3.47
N ASP A 70 -7.53 -7.72 -4.38
CA ASP A 70 -8.29 -6.51 -4.61
C ASP A 70 -9.06 -6.19 -3.31
N SER A 71 -8.67 -5.12 -2.62
CA SER A 71 -9.40 -4.63 -1.44
C SER A 71 -10.75 -4.00 -1.83
N SER A 72 -11.12 -4.07 -3.12
CA SER A 72 -12.41 -3.70 -3.68
C SER A 72 -13.57 -4.42 -2.98
N ALA A 73 -13.38 -5.67 -2.54
CA ALA A 73 -14.34 -6.39 -1.70
C ALA A 73 -14.45 -5.85 -0.25
N SER A 74 -14.08 -4.60 -0.01
CA SER A 74 -14.46 -3.85 1.19
C SER A 74 -15.90 -3.33 1.04
N CYS A 75 -16.50 -2.85 2.12
CA CYS A 75 -17.88 -2.35 2.15
C CYS A 75 -18.21 -1.22 1.13
N LEU A 76 -17.23 -0.73 0.36
CA LEU A 76 -17.39 0.21 -0.76
C LEU A 76 -18.12 -0.41 -1.95
N ASP A 77 -17.85 -1.69 -2.27
CA ASP A 77 -18.64 -2.44 -3.26
C ASP A 77 -20.08 -2.69 -2.77
N TRP A 78 -20.28 -2.64 -1.44
CA TRP A 78 -21.57 -2.94 -0.82
C TRP A 78 -22.48 -1.71 -0.62
N CYS A 79 -21.95 -0.48 -0.65
CA CYS A 79 -22.70 0.74 -0.37
C CYS A 79 -22.39 1.85 -1.38
N GLY A 80 -23.25 2.00 -2.40
CA GLY A 80 -23.20 3.11 -3.36
C GLY A 80 -23.80 4.44 -2.87
N GLY A 81 -24.17 4.54 -1.58
CA GLY A 81 -24.87 5.71 -1.04
C GLY A 81 -23.97 6.83 -0.50
N CYS A 82 -22.67 6.58 -0.34
CA CYS A 82 -21.72 7.51 0.32
C CYS A 82 -20.58 7.98 -0.60
N LEU A 83 -20.56 7.56 -1.87
CA LEU A 83 -19.54 7.91 -2.83
C LEU A 83 -20.17 8.75 -3.94
N ASP A 84 -19.58 9.91 -4.24
CA ASP A 84 -19.93 10.69 -5.41
C ASP A 84 -19.13 10.24 -6.64
N ALA A 85 -19.46 10.76 -7.82
CA ALA A 85 -18.77 10.41 -9.06
C ALA A 85 -17.26 10.68 -9.00
N LYS A 86 -16.83 11.69 -8.22
CA LYS A 86 -15.43 12.04 -8.04
C LYS A 86 -14.72 11.02 -7.15
N ASP A 87 -15.38 10.50 -6.13
CA ASP A 87 -14.84 9.43 -5.30
C ASP A 87 -14.56 8.16 -6.11
N TYR A 88 -15.45 7.80 -7.05
CA TYR A 88 -15.21 6.67 -7.96
C TYR A 88 -14.00 6.89 -8.86
N MET A 89 -13.82 8.12 -9.38
CA MET A 89 -12.63 8.47 -10.18
C MET A 89 -11.36 8.39 -9.35
N ASP A 90 -11.37 8.98 -8.15
CA ASP A 90 -10.25 8.97 -7.22
C ASP A 90 -9.86 7.52 -6.82
N ILE A 91 -10.84 6.63 -6.61
CA ILE A 91 -10.61 5.20 -6.34
C ILE A 91 -9.95 4.52 -7.56
N LYS A 92 -10.49 4.76 -8.75
CA LYS A 92 -9.96 4.19 -9.99
C LYS A 92 -8.50 4.61 -10.21
N GLU A 93 -8.20 5.90 -10.07
CA GLU A 93 -6.84 6.43 -10.18
C GLU A 93 -5.88 5.80 -9.16
N ASN A 94 -6.35 5.62 -7.91
CA ASN A 94 -5.57 4.97 -6.88
C ASN A 94 -5.28 3.49 -7.21
N ASN A 95 -6.26 2.75 -7.73
CA ASN A 95 -6.09 1.36 -8.15
C ASN A 95 -5.10 1.24 -9.32
N GLU A 96 -5.21 2.11 -10.32
CA GLU A 96 -4.25 2.19 -11.43
C GLU A 96 -2.83 2.49 -10.95
N ARG A 97 -2.68 3.41 -9.98
CA ARG A 97 -1.39 3.71 -9.35
C ARG A 97 -0.80 2.49 -8.65
N ILE A 98 -1.60 1.77 -7.87
CA ILE A 98 -1.17 0.55 -7.18
C ILE A 98 -0.75 -0.52 -8.20
N ASN A 99 -1.51 -0.69 -9.28
CA ASN A 99 -1.20 -1.65 -10.33
C ASN A 99 0.13 -1.34 -11.02
N ARG A 100 0.36 -0.08 -11.45
CA ARG A 100 1.65 0.33 -12.01
C ARG A 100 2.81 0.06 -11.06
N LYS A 101 2.63 0.37 -9.78
CA LYS A 101 3.64 0.13 -8.75
C LYS A 101 3.94 -1.36 -8.56
N ASN A 102 2.94 -2.23 -8.67
CA ASN A 102 3.11 -3.68 -8.60
C ASN A 102 3.87 -4.23 -9.80
N GLU A 103 3.58 -3.71 -10.99
CA GLU A 103 4.31 -4.07 -12.21
C GLU A 103 5.79 -3.71 -12.10
N ASP A 104 6.09 -2.48 -11.64
CA ASP A 104 7.46 -2.02 -11.41
C ASP A 104 8.17 -2.87 -10.36
N PHE A 105 7.49 -3.21 -9.26
CA PHE A 105 8.06 -4.11 -8.26
C PHE A 105 8.32 -5.51 -8.80
N THR A 106 7.42 -6.04 -9.63
CA THR A 106 7.56 -7.36 -10.23
C THR A 106 8.75 -7.38 -11.19
N LYS A 107 8.91 -6.33 -12.02
CA LYS A 107 10.09 -6.15 -12.88
C LYS A 107 11.36 -6.13 -12.03
N PHE A 108 11.37 -5.34 -10.96
CA PHE A 108 12.49 -5.24 -10.04
C PHE A 108 12.87 -6.59 -9.41
N ILE A 109 11.92 -7.31 -8.80
CA ILE A 109 12.18 -8.61 -8.18
C ILE A 109 12.75 -9.62 -9.18
N ASN A 110 12.30 -9.58 -10.44
CA ASN A 110 12.83 -10.46 -11.48
C ASN A 110 14.30 -10.19 -11.86
N THR A 111 14.85 -9.02 -11.50
CA THR A 111 16.28 -8.72 -11.69
C THR A 111 17.19 -9.26 -10.58
N ILE A 112 16.61 -9.65 -9.44
CA ILE A 112 17.36 -10.16 -8.30
C ILE A 112 17.71 -11.63 -8.53
N ASP A 113 18.90 -12.05 -8.11
CA ASP A 113 19.28 -13.47 -8.14
C ASP A 113 18.31 -14.28 -7.26
N LYS A 114 17.66 -15.29 -7.86
CA LYS A 114 16.67 -16.15 -7.18
C LYS A 114 17.27 -16.91 -5.99
N ARG A 115 18.59 -17.04 -5.91
CA ARG A 115 19.30 -17.66 -4.78
C ARG A 115 19.44 -16.73 -3.57
N ASP A 116 19.38 -15.41 -3.76
CA ASP A 116 19.44 -14.41 -2.69
C ASP A 116 18.05 -14.23 -2.04
N THR A 117 17.54 -15.29 -1.44
CA THR A 117 16.21 -15.34 -0.81
C THR A 117 16.03 -14.30 0.29
N ASP A 118 17.07 -13.99 1.05
CA ASP A 118 17.05 -12.95 2.10
C ASP A 118 16.76 -11.56 1.53
N VAL A 119 17.34 -11.25 0.37
CA VAL A 119 17.15 -9.96 -0.31
C VAL A 119 15.73 -9.88 -0.87
N ILE A 120 15.24 -10.96 -1.50
CA ILE A 120 13.86 -11.05 -2.00
C ILE A 120 12.86 -10.85 -0.87
N ASN A 121 13.02 -11.57 0.25
CA ASN A 121 12.14 -11.47 1.40
C ASN A 121 12.14 -10.05 2.00
N PHE A 122 13.32 -9.44 2.13
CA PHE A 122 13.44 -8.06 2.55
C PHE A 122 12.63 -7.12 1.65
N PHE A 123 12.80 -7.23 0.32
CA PHE A 123 12.10 -6.35 -0.61
C PHE A 123 10.60 -6.55 -0.64
N VAL A 124 10.13 -7.78 -0.49
CA VAL A 124 8.70 -8.08 -0.37
C VAL A 124 8.11 -7.38 0.86
N ASP A 125 8.77 -7.49 2.02
CA ASP A 125 8.27 -6.86 3.24
C ASP A 125 8.43 -5.34 3.22
N ALA A 126 9.51 -4.83 2.64
CA ALA A 126 9.72 -3.41 2.44
C ALA A 126 8.67 -2.82 1.50
N PHE A 127 8.30 -3.53 0.43
CA PHE A 127 7.27 -3.11 -0.51
C PHE A 127 5.90 -3.03 0.14
N LYS A 128 5.52 -4.03 0.96
CA LYS A 128 4.26 -4.01 1.73
C LYS A 128 4.15 -2.74 2.58
N LYS A 129 5.22 -2.40 3.29
CA LYS A 129 5.29 -1.18 4.13
C LYS A 129 5.31 0.11 3.30
N SER A 130 5.76 0.02 2.05
CA SER A 130 5.94 1.16 1.16
C SER A 130 4.80 1.33 0.16
N ILE A 131 3.71 0.55 0.19
CA ILE A 131 2.70 0.55 -0.89
C ILE A 131 2.11 1.95 -1.16
N ASN A 132 1.93 2.75 -0.10
CA ASN A 132 1.44 4.12 -0.19
C ASN A 132 2.54 5.17 -0.32
N TYR A 133 3.80 4.78 -0.25
CA TYR A 133 4.92 5.70 -0.46
C TYR A 133 5.06 6.06 -1.96
N PRO A 134 5.51 7.29 -2.32
CA PRO A 134 5.67 7.66 -3.72
C PRO A 134 6.69 6.81 -4.49
N LYS A 135 7.80 6.43 -3.84
CA LYS A 135 8.82 5.56 -4.45
C LYS A 135 8.48 4.08 -4.27
N LEU A 136 9.19 3.22 -5.00
CA LEU A 136 9.01 1.77 -4.92
C LEU A 136 9.20 1.26 -3.47
N ILE A 137 10.23 1.77 -2.79
CA ILE A 137 10.55 1.46 -1.40
C ILE A 137 10.79 2.77 -0.65
N ASP A 138 10.30 2.88 0.58
CA ASP A 138 10.57 3.99 1.47
C ASP A 138 12.04 3.99 1.92
N ASN A 139 12.71 5.13 1.76
CA ASN A 139 14.09 5.33 2.17
C ASN A 139 14.31 5.03 3.66
N LYS A 140 13.32 5.33 4.52
CA LYS A 140 13.42 5.05 5.97
C LYS A 140 13.63 3.56 6.26
N ILE A 141 13.13 2.68 5.40
CA ILE A 141 13.32 1.22 5.55
C ILE A 141 14.78 0.83 5.33
N PHE A 142 15.46 1.49 4.40
CA PHE A 142 16.89 1.28 4.18
C PHE A 142 17.72 1.78 5.37
N ASP A 143 17.33 2.89 5.99
CA ASP A 143 18.01 3.41 7.19
C ASP A 143 17.92 2.43 8.38
N ILE A 144 16.74 1.80 8.55
CA ILE A 144 16.53 0.75 9.56
C ILE A 144 17.37 -0.48 9.21
N LEU A 145 17.34 -0.94 7.96
CA LEU A 145 18.10 -2.10 7.51
C LEU A 145 19.61 -1.91 7.69
N ALA A 146 20.13 -0.71 7.42
CA ALA A 146 21.53 -0.37 7.59
C ALA A 146 22.00 -0.54 9.04
N LYS A 147 21.14 -0.19 10.01
CA LYS A 147 21.41 -0.33 11.45
C LYS A 147 21.32 -1.78 11.92
N GLU A 148 20.28 -2.51 11.50
CA GLU A 148 20.00 -3.86 12.00
C GLU A 148 20.83 -4.95 11.30
N LYS A 149 21.00 -4.84 9.98
CA LYS A 149 21.60 -5.89 9.14
C LYS A 149 22.49 -5.27 8.04
N PRO A 150 23.67 -4.74 8.40
CA PRO A 150 24.53 -3.98 7.47
C PRO A 150 25.00 -4.79 6.25
N LYS A 151 25.26 -6.09 6.41
CA LYS A 151 25.63 -6.97 5.29
C LYS A 151 24.49 -7.13 4.27
N LEU A 152 23.26 -7.29 4.77
CA LEU A 152 22.07 -7.40 3.92
C LEU A 152 21.76 -6.07 3.25
N PHE A 153 21.94 -4.95 3.96
CA PHE A 153 21.80 -3.61 3.41
C PHE A 153 22.68 -3.38 2.19
N LEU A 154 23.98 -3.73 2.26
CA LEU A 154 24.89 -3.55 1.12
C LEU A 154 24.41 -4.33 -0.12
N LYS A 155 24.03 -5.60 0.06
CA LYS A 155 23.48 -6.42 -1.03
C LYS A 155 22.19 -5.82 -1.60
N ALA A 156 21.22 -5.53 -0.74
CA ALA A 156 19.93 -4.99 -1.14
C ALA A 156 20.07 -3.64 -1.85
N ARG A 157 20.90 -2.73 -1.32
CA ARG A 157 21.20 -1.44 -1.94
C ARG A 157 21.79 -1.62 -3.34
N ASN A 158 22.73 -2.54 -3.53
CA ASN A 158 23.33 -2.77 -4.84
C ASN A 158 22.29 -3.24 -5.87
N TYR A 159 21.44 -4.20 -5.52
CA TYR A 159 20.33 -4.62 -6.39
C TYR A 159 19.39 -3.46 -6.73
N TYR A 160 19.00 -2.67 -5.71
CA TYR A 160 18.09 -1.55 -5.89
C TYR A 160 18.68 -0.46 -6.80
N MET A 161 19.92 -0.03 -6.55
CA MET A 161 20.58 1.01 -7.34
C MET A 161 20.83 0.56 -8.78
N ASN A 162 21.23 -0.70 -8.99
CA ASN A 162 21.45 -1.24 -10.32
C ASN A 162 20.15 -1.22 -11.15
N TYR A 163 19.01 -1.53 -10.55
CA TYR A 163 17.72 -1.49 -11.24
C TYR A 163 17.34 -0.08 -11.72
N PHE A 164 17.63 0.97 -10.96
CA PHE A 164 17.31 2.35 -11.37
C PHE A 164 18.37 2.99 -12.28
N ASN A 165 19.59 2.43 -12.31
CA ASN A 165 20.69 2.90 -13.14
C ASN A 165 20.84 2.12 -14.46
N SER A 166 20.04 1.06 -14.66
CA SER A 166 19.99 0.25 -15.89
C SER A 166 18.90 0.74 -16.83
#